data_AF-A0A968NEJ4-F1
#
_entry.id   AF-A0A968NEJ4-F1
#
_cell.length_a   1.000
_cell.length_b   1.000
_cell.length_c   1.000
_cell.angle_alpha   90.00
_cell.angle_beta   90.00
_cell.angle_gamma   90.00
#
_symmetry.space_group_name_H-M   'P 1'
#
loop_
_entity.id
_entity.type
_entity.pdbx_description
1 polymer ?
#
loop_
_entity_poly.entity_id
_entity_poly.type
_entity_poly.pdbx_seq_one_letter_code
_entity_poly.pdbx_strand_id
1 'polypeptide(L)'
;MDSFSDPRQRIFVALDLPQLADAVALATQLRGRVGGFKVGLELCTAAGVPAVLAALTDVIAGTSTSLFLDLKLKDIPHTVAATVRVLAQHYGQHVHWLTLHCDGGSAMLHAAATALAEVAATQPSQPPALRLLGVTVLTSISPATLADELAVVGPLDAHVVRLARLAQQAGIAGVVASPHEIGALRQACGRELVLVNAGRAPRRSRPRRSATG
;
A
#
# COMPACT_ATOMS: atom_id res chain seq x y z
N MET A 1 10.30 13.80 -7.85
CA MET A 1 8.93 13.71 -8.44
C MET A 1 8.82 12.38 -9.14
N ASP A 2 7.88 11.53 -8.73
CA ASP A 2 7.56 10.30 -9.46
C ASP A 2 6.89 10.67 -10.78
N SER A 3 7.70 10.81 -11.81
CA SER A 3 7.18 10.94 -13.15
C SER A 3 6.76 9.55 -13.63
N PHE A 4 5.59 9.09 -13.16
CA PHE A 4 4.80 8.11 -13.89
C PHE A 4 4.29 8.78 -15.17
N SER A 5 5.21 9.02 -16.12
CA SER A 5 4.92 9.63 -17.42
C SER A 5 4.01 8.73 -18.26
N ASP A 6 4.13 7.42 -18.05
CA ASP A 6 3.22 6.42 -18.58
C ASP A 6 2.04 6.16 -17.61
N PRO A 7 0.79 6.41 -18.02
CA PRO A 7 -0.40 6.10 -17.21
C PRO A 7 -0.44 4.66 -16.72
N ARG A 8 0.10 3.69 -17.47
CA ARG A 8 0.13 2.28 -17.09
C ARG A 8 0.93 2.03 -15.82
N GLN A 9 1.96 2.84 -15.55
CA GLN A 9 2.78 2.72 -14.35
C GLN A 9 2.04 3.17 -13.08
N ARG A 10 0.86 3.79 -13.21
CA ARG A 10 -0.01 4.17 -12.08
C ARG A 10 -1.03 3.08 -11.73
N ILE A 11 -1.06 1.99 -12.50
CA ILE A 11 -2.00 0.89 -12.31
C ILE A 11 -1.31 -0.24 -11.55
N PHE A 12 -1.84 -0.55 -10.37
CA PHE A 12 -1.46 -1.72 -9.57
C PHE A 12 -2.60 -2.73 -9.57
N VAL A 13 -2.37 -3.90 -10.15
CA VAL A 13 -3.39 -4.95 -10.24
C VAL A 13 -3.39 -5.75 -8.95
N ALA A 14 -4.56 -5.86 -8.30
CA ALA A 14 -4.69 -6.65 -7.08
C ALA A 14 -4.60 -8.15 -7.39
N LEU A 15 -3.75 -8.86 -6.66
CA LEU A 15 -3.65 -10.31 -6.65
C LEU A 15 -4.48 -10.87 -5.49
N ASP A 16 -5.75 -10.47 -5.45
CA ASP A 16 -6.74 -10.95 -4.47
C ASP A 16 -7.21 -12.35 -4.91
N LEU A 17 -6.29 -13.33 -4.83
CA LEU A 17 -6.47 -14.71 -5.24
C LEU A 17 -6.03 -15.64 -4.11
N PRO A 18 -6.78 -16.72 -3.82
CA PRO A 18 -6.49 -17.59 -2.68
C PRO A 18 -5.30 -18.53 -2.92
N GLN A 19 -4.82 -18.67 -4.16
CA GLN A 19 -3.74 -19.59 -4.54
C GLN A 19 -2.57 -18.84 -5.18
N LEU A 20 -1.35 -19.15 -4.74
CA LEU A 20 -0.13 -18.55 -5.29
C LEU A 20 0.06 -18.85 -6.79
N ALA A 21 -0.31 -20.05 -7.23
CA ALA A 21 -0.21 -20.42 -8.65
C ALA A 21 -1.05 -19.49 -9.54
N ASP A 22 -2.27 -19.16 -9.13
CA ASP A 22 -3.16 -18.26 -9.88
C ASP A 22 -2.61 -16.82 -9.90
N ALA A 23 -2.06 -16.36 -8.77
CA ALA A 23 -1.42 -15.06 -8.66
C ALA A 23 -0.20 -14.95 -9.58
N VAL A 24 0.65 -15.97 -9.61
CA VAL A 24 1.81 -16.07 -10.51
C VAL A 24 1.38 -16.11 -11.97
N ALA A 25 0.33 -16.88 -12.31
CA ALA A 25 -0.19 -16.95 -13.67
C ALA A 25 -0.70 -15.59 -14.16
N LEU A 26 -1.50 -14.90 -13.34
CA LEU A 26 -1.99 -13.56 -13.66
C LEU A 26 -0.85 -12.53 -13.77
N ALA A 27 0.11 -12.58 -12.84
CA ALA A 27 1.26 -11.68 -12.87
C ALA A 27 2.13 -11.89 -14.12
N THR A 28 2.31 -13.14 -14.54
CA THR A 28 3.06 -13.50 -15.77
C THR A 28 2.40 -12.94 -17.03
N GLN A 29 1.06 -12.90 -17.09
CA GLN A 29 0.34 -12.34 -18.24
C GLN A 29 0.47 -10.81 -18.33
N LEU A 30 0.58 -10.12 -17.18
CA LEU A 30 0.50 -8.66 -17.10
C LEU A 30 1.85 -7.97 -16.84
N ARG A 31 2.92 -8.70 -16.52
CA ARG A 31 4.26 -8.13 -16.31
C ARG A 31 4.72 -7.29 -17.49
N GLY A 32 5.36 -6.15 -17.20
CA GLY A 32 5.76 -5.14 -18.18
C GLY A 32 4.61 -4.30 -18.78
N ARG A 33 3.35 -4.59 -18.45
CA ARG A 33 2.17 -3.85 -18.95
C ARG A 33 1.50 -2.97 -17.90
N VAL A 34 1.82 -3.18 -16.62
CA VAL A 34 1.27 -2.46 -15.47
C VAL A 34 2.41 -1.99 -14.54
N GLY A 35 2.15 -0.96 -13.74
CA GLY A 35 3.10 -0.44 -12.78
C GLY A 35 3.45 -1.41 -11.66
N GLY A 36 2.50 -2.26 -11.29
CA GLY A 36 2.78 -3.29 -10.30
C GLY A 36 1.63 -4.22 -9.97
N PHE A 37 1.90 -5.09 -9.00
CA PHE A 37 0.92 -6.00 -8.41
C PHE A 37 0.74 -5.71 -6.93
N LYS A 38 -0.52 -5.54 -6.51
CA LYS A 38 -0.88 -5.36 -5.10
C LYS A 38 -1.12 -6.72 -4.46
N VAL A 39 -0.29 -7.05 -3.49
CA VAL A 39 -0.34 -8.30 -2.73
C VAL A 39 -0.94 -8.01 -1.36
N GLY A 40 -2.09 -8.59 -1.08
CA GLY A 40 -2.81 -8.42 0.19
C GLY A 40 -2.55 -9.54 1.20
N LEU A 41 -3.15 -9.38 2.38
CA LEU A 41 -3.05 -10.34 3.48
C LEU A 41 -3.51 -11.76 3.11
N GLU A 42 -4.58 -11.90 2.32
CA GLU A 42 -5.12 -13.22 1.93
C GLU A 42 -4.04 -14.12 1.31
N LEU A 43 -3.37 -13.64 0.26
CA LEU A 43 -2.33 -14.40 -0.43
C LEU A 43 -1.10 -14.62 0.45
N CYS A 44 -0.67 -13.60 1.20
CA CYS A 44 0.45 -13.69 2.12
C CYS A 44 0.22 -14.68 3.25
N THR A 45 -1.01 -14.80 3.76
CA THR A 45 -1.38 -15.77 4.79
C THR A 45 -1.51 -17.17 4.21
N ALA A 46 -2.11 -17.33 3.03
CA ALA A 46 -2.32 -18.63 2.40
C ALA A 46 -1.01 -19.33 2.00
N ALA A 47 -0.06 -18.58 1.45
CA ALA A 47 1.19 -19.15 0.91
C ALA A 47 2.44 -18.80 1.72
N GLY A 48 2.34 -17.86 2.66
CA GLY A 48 3.48 -17.32 3.39
C GLY A 48 4.18 -16.18 2.63
N VAL A 49 4.51 -15.10 3.34
CA VAL A 49 5.18 -13.92 2.78
C VAL A 49 6.45 -14.27 1.99
N PRO A 50 7.39 -15.11 2.50
CA PRO A 50 8.60 -15.43 1.75
C PRO A 50 8.33 -16.10 0.39
N ALA A 51 7.40 -17.06 0.33
CA ALA A 51 7.07 -17.77 -0.90
C ALA A 51 6.40 -16.84 -1.93
N VAL A 52 5.49 -15.98 -1.47
CA VAL A 52 4.82 -14.99 -2.33
C VAL A 52 5.83 -14.00 -2.90
N LEU A 53 6.72 -13.46 -2.07
CA LEU A 53 7.73 -12.50 -2.53
C LEU A 53 8.69 -13.14 -3.51
N ALA A 54 9.27 -14.31 -3.18
CA ALA A 54 10.19 -15.01 -4.07
C ALA A 54 9.59 -15.28 -5.46
N ALA A 55 8.39 -15.88 -5.49
CA ALA A 55 7.74 -16.22 -6.76
C ALA A 55 7.41 -14.97 -7.59
N LEU A 56 6.90 -13.91 -6.97
CA LEU A 56 6.50 -12.71 -7.70
C LEU A 56 7.69 -11.85 -8.11
N THR A 57 8.78 -11.81 -7.34
CA THR A 57 10.02 -11.14 -7.76
C THR A 57 10.61 -11.81 -8.99
N ASP A 58 10.61 -13.15 -9.05
CA ASP A 58 11.09 -13.89 -10.21
C ASP A 58 10.23 -13.61 -11.45
N VAL A 59 8.90 -13.52 -11.29
CA VAL A 59 7.98 -13.20 -12.39
C VAL A 59 8.27 -11.81 -12.99
N ILE A 60 8.53 -10.80 -12.17
CA ILE A 60 8.69 -9.41 -12.62
C ILE A 60 10.13 -9.02 -12.95
N ALA A 61 11.10 -9.90 -12.70
CA ALA A 61 12.51 -9.66 -12.97
C ALA A 61 12.74 -9.20 -14.43
N GLY A 62 13.57 -8.17 -14.60
CA GLY A 62 13.87 -7.58 -15.91
C GLY A 62 12.74 -6.72 -16.51
N THR A 63 11.67 -6.46 -15.76
CA THR A 63 10.59 -5.56 -16.19
C THR A 63 10.55 -4.29 -15.33
N SER A 64 9.79 -3.28 -15.75
CA SER A 64 9.51 -2.09 -14.94
C SER A 64 8.36 -2.28 -13.94
N THR A 65 7.81 -3.50 -13.84
CA THR A 65 6.72 -3.83 -12.92
C THR A 65 7.26 -4.04 -11.51
N SER A 66 6.53 -3.54 -10.52
CA SER A 66 6.90 -3.59 -9.10
C SER A 66 5.87 -4.31 -8.23
N LEU A 67 6.18 -4.54 -6.96
CA LEU A 67 5.25 -5.06 -5.96
C LEU A 67 4.76 -3.94 -5.03
N PHE A 68 3.48 -4.04 -4.67
CA PHE A 68 2.84 -3.25 -3.63
C PHE A 68 2.38 -4.21 -2.55
N LEU A 69 2.98 -4.15 -1.36
CA LEU A 69 2.60 -4.94 -0.20
C LEU A 69 1.54 -4.22 0.63
N ASP A 70 0.31 -4.69 0.49
CA ASP A 70 -0.88 -4.17 1.18
C ASP A 70 -1.12 -4.89 2.52
N LEU A 71 -0.07 -4.92 3.36
CA LEU A 71 -0.01 -5.64 4.63
C LEU A 71 -0.55 -4.85 5.83
N LYS A 72 -0.67 -3.53 5.69
CA LYS A 72 -1.20 -2.62 6.71
C LYS A 72 -0.56 -2.86 8.09
N LEU A 73 0.77 -2.83 8.14
CA LEU A 73 1.52 -3.08 9.39
C LEU A 73 1.04 -2.14 10.51
N LYS A 74 0.83 -2.72 11.71
CA LYS A 74 0.49 -1.98 12.92
C LYS A 74 0.91 -2.79 14.14
N ASP A 75 1.95 -2.32 14.82
CA ASP A 75 2.53 -2.93 16.01
C ASP A 75 3.34 -1.86 16.76
N ILE A 76 4.05 -2.22 17.83
CA ILE A 76 4.97 -1.31 18.50
C ILE A 76 6.10 -0.84 17.55
N PRO A 77 6.70 0.34 17.80
CA PRO A 77 7.66 0.94 16.87
C PRO A 77 8.82 0.04 16.46
N HIS A 78 9.38 -0.72 17.40
CA HIS A 78 10.52 -1.60 17.13
C HIS A 78 10.16 -2.74 16.16
N THR A 79 8.98 -3.35 16.32
CA THR A 79 8.51 -4.45 15.46
C THR A 79 8.33 -3.96 14.03
N VAL A 80 7.62 -2.85 13.84
CA VAL A 80 7.39 -2.29 12.50
C VAL A 80 8.70 -1.88 11.84
N ALA A 81 9.62 -1.24 12.58
CA ALA A 81 10.95 -0.89 12.08
C ALA A 81 11.75 -2.12 11.64
N ALA A 82 11.72 -3.21 12.42
CA ALA A 82 12.39 -4.45 12.07
C ALA A 82 11.80 -5.07 10.80
N THR A 83 10.47 -5.11 10.66
CA THR A 83 9.80 -5.61 9.45
C THR A 83 10.18 -4.77 8.22
N VAL A 84 10.17 -3.44 8.33
CA VAL A 84 10.58 -2.54 7.24
C VAL A 84 12.03 -2.78 6.83
N ARG A 85 12.93 -2.95 7.80
CA ARG A 85 14.35 -3.22 7.53
C ARG A 85 14.55 -4.50 6.71
N VAL A 86 13.91 -5.60 7.11
CA VAL A 86 13.98 -6.89 6.38
C VAL A 86 13.43 -6.73 4.96
N LEU A 87 12.27 -6.11 4.80
CA LEU A 87 11.67 -5.91 3.48
C LEU A 87 12.54 -5.04 2.58
N ALA A 88 13.09 -3.93 3.11
CA ALA A 88 13.98 -3.05 2.37
C ALA A 88 15.27 -3.76 1.94
N GLN A 89 15.90 -4.52 2.83
CA GLN A 89 17.17 -5.21 2.57
C GLN A 89 17.04 -6.33 1.54
N HIS A 90 15.98 -7.14 1.63
CA HIS A 90 15.85 -8.36 0.83
C HIS A 90 15.00 -8.19 -0.43
N TYR A 91 14.01 -7.31 -0.39
CA TYR A 91 13.01 -7.18 -1.45
C TYR A 91 12.85 -5.73 -1.94
N GLY A 92 13.58 -4.77 -1.36
CA GLY A 92 13.40 -3.35 -1.63
C GLY A 92 13.70 -2.92 -3.06
N GLN A 93 14.38 -3.74 -3.86
CA GLN A 93 14.60 -3.49 -5.30
C GLN A 93 13.34 -3.74 -6.14
N HIS A 94 12.45 -4.62 -5.68
CA HIS A 94 11.27 -5.06 -6.42
C HIS A 94 9.96 -4.59 -5.78
N VAL A 95 9.97 -4.35 -4.46
CA VAL A 95 8.84 -3.81 -3.72
C VAL A 95 8.93 -2.29 -3.72
N HIS A 96 7.93 -1.64 -4.31
CA HIS A 96 7.84 -0.17 -4.40
C HIS A 96 6.97 0.43 -3.29
N TRP A 97 5.94 -0.28 -2.84
CA TRP A 97 5.04 0.19 -1.80
C TRP A 97 4.86 -0.81 -0.67
N LEU A 98 4.85 -0.33 0.57
CA LEU A 98 4.42 -1.06 1.76
C LEU A 98 3.44 -0.20 2.56
N THR A 99 2.34 -0.79 3.00
CA THR A 99 1.32 -0.10 3.81
C THR A 99 1.51 -0.34 5.31
N LEU A 100 1.25 0.71 6.08
CA LEU A 100 1.15 0.67 7.54
C LEU A 100 0.06 1.61 8.02
N HIS A 101 -0.51 1.36 9.21
CA HIS A 101 -1.59 2.21 9.72
C HIS A 101 -1.07 3.50 10.38
N CYS A 102 -1.63 4.66 10.00
CA CYS A 102 -1.30 5.94 10.61
C CYS A 102 -1.69 6.02 12.09
N ASP A 103 -2.74 5.31 12.49
CA ASP A 103 -3.25 5.26 13.87
C ASP A 103 -2.35 4.47 14.84
N GLY A 104 -1.25 3.87 14.34
CA GLY A 104 -0.16 3.36 15.19
C GLY A 104 0.67 4.46 15.87
N GLY A 105 0.45 5.73 15.50
CA GLY A 105 1.03 6.89 16.16
C GLY A 105 2.41 7.29 15.63
N SER A 106 2.83 8.53 15.93
CA SER A 106 4.04 9.14 15.37
C SER A 106 5.30 8.31 15.63
N ALA A 107 5.45 7.71 16.81
CA ALA A 107 6.61 6.92 17.16
C ALA A 107 6.80 5.71 16.22
N MET A 108 5.70 5.01 15.90
CA MET A 108 5.72 3.87 14.98
C MET A 108 6.07 4.32 13.55
N LEU A 109 5.46 5.41 13.09
CA LEU A 109 5.68 5.95 11.75
C LEU A 109 7.13 6.42 11.55
N HIS A 110 7.67 7.15 12.53
CA HIS A 110 9.07 7.61 12.49
C HIS A 110 10.02 6.42 12.51
N ALA A 111 9.80 5.43 13.37
CA ALA A 111 10.67 4.25 13.44
C ALA A 111 10.69 3.48 12.10
N ALA A 112 9.54 3.37 11.43
CA ALA A 112 9.44 2.79 10.10
C ALA A 112 10.22 3.59 9.05
N ALA A 113 10.02 4.91 8.99
CA ALA A 113 10.71 5.78 8.02
C ALA A 113 12.23 5.82 8.24
N THR A 114 12.66 5.91 9.50
CA THR A 114 14.08 5.87 9.88
C THR A 114 14.73 4.55 9.49
N ALA A 115 14.08 3.41 9.77
CA ALA A 115 14.63 2.10 9.39
C ALA A 115 14.82 1.95 7.87
N LEU A 116 13.89 2.49 7.07
CA LEU A 116 14.04 2.51 5.61
C LEU A 116 15.21 3.41 5.17
N ALA A 117 15.34 4.60 5.75
CA ALA A 117 16.42 5.52 5.44
C ALA A 117 17.80 4.96 5.82
N GLU A 118 17.91 4.28 6.96
CA GLU A 118 19.13 3.57 7.38
C GLU A 118 19.55 2.51 6.35
N VAL A 119 18.61 1.69 5.87
CA VAL A 119 18.92 0.69 4.83
C VAL A 119 19.34 1.34 3.53
N ALA A 120 18.70 2.44 3.12
CA ALA A 120 19.10 3.16 1.92
C ALA A 120 20.53 3.73 2.04
N ALA A 121 20.91 4.21 3.23
CA ALA A 121 22.25 4.74 3.49
C ALA A 121 23.35 3.66 3.45
N THR A 122 23.03 2.39 3.76
CA THR A 122 24.02 1.30 3.65
C THR A 122 24.21 0.78 2.24
N GLN A 123 23.34 1.17 1.28
CA GLN A 123 23.38 0.73 -0.11
C GLN A 123 23.36 1.93 -1.08
N PRO A 124 24.32 2.88 -1.00
CA PRO A 124 24.24 4.15 -1.73
C PRO A 124 24.24 3.98 -3.26
N SER A 125 24.89 2.92 -3.78
CA SER A 125 24.93 2.63 -5.21
C SER A 125 23.62 2.02 -5.75
N GLN A 126 22.81 1.44 -4.87
CA GLN A 126 21.56 0.78 -5.23
C GLN A 126 20.57 0.82 -4.06
N PRO A 127 20.06 2.01 -3.69
CA PRO A 127 19.11 2.12 -2.58
C PRO A 127 17.83 1.35 -2.89
N PRO A 128 17.07 0.91 -1.87
CA PRO A 128 15.78 0.28 -2.09
C PRO A 128 14.83 1.26 -2.79
N ALA A 129 14.05 0.76 -3.75
CA ALA A 129 12.91 1.46 -4.35
C ALA A 129 11.71 1.55 -3.40
N LEU A 130 11.70 0.75 -2.32
CA LEU A 130 10.64 0.67 -1.33
C LEU A 130 10.29 2.03 -0.74
N ARG A 131 8.98 2.31 -0.68
CA ARG A 131 8.41 3.45 0.02
C ARG A 131 7.20 3.07 0.86
N LEU A 132 6.95 3.90 1.85
CA LEU A 132 5.91 3.68 2.85
C LEU A 132 4.64 4.48 2.52
N LEU A 133 3.49 3.83 2.68
CA LEU A 133 2.16 4.43 2.57
C LEU A 133 1.40 4.27 3.89
N GLY A 134 0.89 5.38 4.40
CA GLY A 134 0.04 5.41 5.58
C GLY A 134 -1.42 5.13 5.25
N VAL A 135 -2.01 4.08 5.81
CA VAL A 135 -3.46 3.88 5.81
C VAL A 135 -4.06 4.82 6.85
N THR A 136 -4.91 5.75 6.41
CA THR A 136 -5.61 6.69 7.31
C THR A 136 -6.75 5.99 8.03
N VAL A 137 -7.97 6.06 7.51
CA VAL A 137 -9.15 5.36 8.03
C VAL A 137 -9.53 4.27 7.03
N LEU A 138 -9.84 3.06 7.52
CA LEU A 138 -10.33 1.99 6.66
C LEU A 138 -11.71 2.36 6.12
N THR A 139 -11.96 2.09 4.84
CA THR A 139 -13.28 2.36 4.21
C THR A 139 -14.46 1.64 4.84
N SER A 140 -14.20 0.66 5.73
CA SER A 140 -15.21 -0.03 6.52
C SER A 140 -15.59 0.70 7.82
N ILE A 141 -14.81 1.69 8.25
CA ILE A 141 -15.08 2.46 9.47
C ILE A 141 -16.01 3.62 9.12
N SER A 142 -17.21 3.58 9.69
CA SER A 142 -18.19 4.66 9.58
C SER A 142 -17.88 5.79 10.56
N PRO A 143 -18.44 7.00 10.37
CA PRO A 143 -18.37 8.05 11.39
C PRO A 143 -18.90 7.62 12.76
N ALA A 144 -19.94 6.79 12.80
CA ALA A 144 -20.49 6.24 14.04
C ALA A 144 -19.50 5.28 14.72
N THR A 145 -18.95 4.31 13.98
CA THR A 145 -17.89 3.42 14.50
C THR A 145 -16.70 4.21 15.02
N LEU A 146 -16.29 5.26 14.31
CA LEU A 146 -15.18 6.11 14.71
C LEU A 146 -15.45 6.84 16.04
N ALA A 147 -16.64 7.40 16.21
CA ALA A 147 -17.02 8.15 17.40
C ALA A 147 -17.40 7.24 18.59
N ASP A 148 -18.28 6.28 18.36
CA ASP A 148 -18.95 5.51 19.41
C ASP A 148 -18.14 4.28 19.85
N GLU A 149 -17.43 3.62 18.92
CA GLU A 149 -16.66 2.40 19.22
C GLU A 149 -15.18 2.72 19.47
N LEU A 150 -14.59 3.60 18.65
CA LEU A 150 -13.16 3.95 18.75
C LEU A 150 -12.89 5.21 19.58
N ALA A 151 -13.94 5.88 20.08
CA ALA A 151 -13.85 7.08 20.91
C ALA A 151 -13.00 8.20 20.30
N VAL A 152 -12.96 8.31 18.97
CA VAL A 152 -12.24 9.37 18.28
C VAL A 152 -13.13 10.61 18.19
N VAL A 153 -12.66 11.69 18.78
CA VAL A 153 -13.36 12.97 18.78
C VAL A 153 -13.21 13.69 17.45
N GLY A 154 -14.34 14.18 16.93
CA GLY A 154 -14.43 15.03 15.75
C GLY A 154 -14.88 14.28 14.48
N PRO A 155 -15.10 15.01 13.37
CA PRO A 155 -15.59 14.42 12.14
C PRO A 155 -14.52 13.55 11.44
N LEU A 156 -14.99 12.51 10.74
CA LEU A 156 -14.15 11.55 10.02
C LEU A 156 -13.14 12.22 9.08
N ASP A 157 -13.60 13.19 8.26
CA ASP A 157 -12.73 13.90 7.32
C ASP A 157 -11.59 14.66 8.02
N ALA A 158 -11.87 15.29 9.17
CA ALA A 158 -10.84 15.96 9.96
C ALA A 158 -9.86 14.96 10.59
N HIS A 159 -10.34 13.78 10.98
CA HIS A 159 -9.48 12.72 11.47
C HIS A 159 -8.54 12.17 10.38
N VAL A 160 -9.08 11.95 9.18
CA VAL A 160 -8.29 11.52 8.00
C VAL A 160 -7.18 12.52 7.69
N VAL A 161 -7.50 13.82 7.65
CA VAL A 161 -6.50 14.88 7.43
C VAL A 161 -5.45 14.90 8.54
N ARG A 162 -5.85 14.72 9.81
CA ARG A 162 -4.93 14.64 10.95
C ARG A 162 -3.95 13.47 10.81
N LEU A 163 -4.45 12.28 10.45
CA LEU A 163 -3.61 11.11 10.22
C LEU A 163 -2.66 11.29 9.03
N ALA A 164 -3.12 11.92 7.96
CA ALA A 164 -2.29 12.20 6.79
C ALA A 164 -1.14 13.17 7.09
N ARG A 165 -1.41 14.23 7.88
CA ARG A 165 -0.37 15.14 8.37
C ARG A 165 0.63 14.42 9.27
N LEU A 166 0.16 13.52 10.13
CA LEU A 166 1.02 12.71 10.99
C LEU A 166 1.99 11.84 10.15
N ALA A 167 1.47 11.18 9.11
CA ALA A 167 2.28 10.42 8.16
C ALA A 167 3.32 11.30 7.46
N GLN A 168 2.91 12.45 6.93
CA GLN A 168 3.81 13.39 6.25
C GLN A 168 4.94 13.87 7.18
N GLN A 169 4.61 14.26 8.40
CA GLN A 169 5.58 14.71 9.41
C GLN A 169 6.57 13.61 9.79
N ALA A 170 6.12 12.35 9.79
CA ALA A 170 6.95 11.19 10.09
C ALA A 170 7.82 10.71 8.91
N GLY A 171 7.78 11.39 7.76
CA GLY A 171 8.54 10.99 6.57
C GLY A 171 7.92 9.85 5.77
N ILE A 172 6.62 9.57 5.97
CA ILE A 172 5.89 8.60 5.15
C ILE A 172 5.55 9.25 3.80
N ALA A 173 5.86 8.57 2.69
CA ALA A 173 5.81 9.14 1.34
C ALA A 173 4.40 9.48 0.85
N GLY A 174 3.38 8.83 1.41
CA GLY A 174 2.00 9.01 0.97
C GLY A 174 0.99 8.37 1.90
N VAL A 175 -0.29 8.51 1.54
CA VAL A 175 -1.38 7.85 2.23
C VAL A 175 -2.32 7.11 1.29
N VAL A 176 -2.92 6.05 1.83
CA VAL A 176 -4.07 5.37 1.23
C VAL A 176 -5.35 6.00 1.81
N ALA A 177 -6.23 6.44 0.92
CA ALA A 177 -7.46 7.14 1.28
C ALA A 177 -8.61 6.83 0.29
N SER A 178 -9.84 7.11 0.71
CA SER A 178 -11.05 7.03 -0.10
C SER A 178 -11.03 8.09 -1.22
N PRO A 179 -11.66 7.83 -2.39
CA PRO A 179 -11.80 8.84 -3.43
C PRO A 179 -12.45 10.14 -2.93
N HIS A 180 -13.35 10.05 -1.96
CA HIS A 180 -14.07 11.20 -1.39
C HIS A 180 -13.17 12.12 -0.55
N GLU A 181 -12.06 11.61 -0.02
CA GLU A 181 -11.15 12.35 0.88
C GLU A 181 -10.05 13.10 0.13
N ILE A 182 -9.86 12.80 -1.17
CA ILE A 182 -8.74 13.31 -1.97
C ILE A 182 -8.70 14.84 -2.01
N GLY A 183 -9.86 15.51 -2.14
CA GLY A 183 -9.92 16.97 -2.19
C GLY A 183 -9.39 17.62 -0.91
N ALA A 184 -9.90 17.18 0.24
CA ALA A 184 -9.47 17.68 1.55
C ALA A 184 -7.99 17.38 1.82
N LEU A 185 -7.52 16.17 1.47
CA LEU A 185 -6.11 15.79 1.62
C LEU A 185 -5.18 16.64 0.74
N ARG A 186 -5.57 16.93 -0.50
CA ARG A 186 -4.78 17.80 -1.38
C ARG A 186 -4.69 19.22 -0.86
N GLN A 187 -5.79 19.76 -0.32
CA GLN A 187 -5.80 21.08 0.29
C GLN A 187 -4.92 21.13 1.56
N ALA A 188 -4.96 20.09 2.39
CA ALA A 188 -4.32 20.09 3.70
C ALA A 188 -2.84 19.67 3.70
N CYS A 189 -2.42 18.81 2.77
CA CYS A 189 -1.08 18.21 2.72
C CYS A 189 -0.28 18.54 1.45
N GLY A 190 -0.92 19.23 0.48
CA GLY A 190 -0.26 19.66 -0.76
C GLY A 190 -0.05 18.54 -1.79
N ARG A 191 0.84 18.81 -2.74
CA ARG A 191 1.10 17.93 -3.89
C ARG A 191 2.22 16.92 -3.65
N GLU A 192 3.04 17.13 -2.62
CA GLU A 192 4.18 16.26 -2.31
C GLU A 192 3.74 14.92 -1.70
N LEU A 193 2.66 14.92 -0.92
CA LEU A 193 2.11 13.69 -0.34
C LEU A 193 1.50 12.84 -1.46
N VAL A 194 2.02 11.62 -1.67
CA VAL A 194 1.42 10.68 -2.62
C VAL A 194 0.05 10.25 -2.09
N LEU A 195 -0.98 10.30 -2.94
CA LEU A 195 -2.31 9.80 -2.59
C LEU A 195 -2.60 8.57 -3.43
N VAL A 196 -2.80 7.45 -2.74
CA VAL A 196 -3.21 6.19 -3.35
C VAL A 196 -4.68 5.96 -3.04
N ASN A 197 -5.47 5.78 -4.07
CA ASN A 197 -6.89 5.45 -3.93
C ASN A 197 -7.05 3.93 -3.90
N ALA A 198 -7.57 3.40 -2.80
CA ALA A 198 -7.99 2.01 -2.72
C ALA A 198 -9.34 1.82 -3.43
N GLY A 199 -9.33 1.88 -4.76
CA GLY A 199 -10.51 1.55 -5.56
C GLY A 199 -10.83 0.06 -5.43
N ARG A 200 -12.09 -0.27 -5.08
CA ARG A 200 -12.59 -1.63 -5.31
C ARG A 200 -12.79 -1.81 -6.82
N ALA A 201 -12.39 -2.96 -7.37
CA ALA A 201 -12.81 -3.32 -8.72
C ALA A 201 -14.35 -3.23 -8.80
N PRO A 202 -14.94 -2.74 -9.89
CA PRO A 202 -16.39 -2.71 -10.04
C PRO A 202 -16.93 -4.13 -9.78
N ARG A 203 -17.93 -4.26 -8.89
CA ARG A 203 -18.61 -5.54 -8.67
C ARG A 203 -19.04 -6.05 -10.04
N ARG A 204 -18.57 -7.23 -10.44
CA ARG A 204 -19.09 -7.91 -11.63
C ARG A 204 -20.61 -7.97 -11.48
N SER A 205 -21.35 -7.23 -12.30
CA SER A 205 -22.78 -7.43 -12.44
C SER A 205 -22.97 -8.88 -12.90
N ARG A 206 -23.78 -9.67 -12.19
CA ARG A 206 -24.18 -11.00 -12.68
C ARG A 206 -24.69 -10.82 -14.12
N PRO A 207 -24.33 -11.72 -15.07
CA PRO A 207 -24.92 -11.66 -16.40
C PRO A 207 -26.44 -11.68 -16.22
N ARG A 208 -27.13 -10.71 -16.83
CA ARG A 208 -28.58 -10.78 -16.98
C ARG A 208 -28.85 -12.11 -17.68
N ARG A 209 -29.51 -13.04 -16.98
CA ARG A 209 -30.11 -14.19 -17.64
C ARG A 209 -31.07 -13.61 -18.67
N SER A 210 -30.79 -13.82 -19.95
CA SER A 210 -31.75 -13.57 -21.01
C SER A 210 -32.97 -14.42 -20.70
N ALA A 211 -34.06 -13.77 -20.29
CA ALA A 211 -35.38 -14.36 -20.34
C ALA A 211 -35.75 -14.42 -21.82
N THR A 212 -35.37 -15.50 -22.49
CA THR A 212 -36.05 -15.97 -23.69
C THR A 212 -37.35 -16.63 -23.21
N GLY A 213 -38.44 -15.87 -23.30
CA GLY A 213 -39.79 -16.39 -23.45
C GLY A 213 -40.26 -16.06 -24.86
#